data_AF-V6M0I6-F1
#
_entry.id   AF-V6M0I6-F1
#
_cell.length_a   1.000
_cell.length_b   1.000
_cell.length_c   1.000
_cell.angle_alpha   90.00
_cell.angle_beta   90.00
_cell.angle_gamma   90.00
#
_symmetry.space_group_name_H-M   'P 1'
#
loop_
_entity.id
_entity.type
_entity.pdbx_description
1 polymer ?
#
loop_
_entity_poly.entity_id
_entity_poly.type
_entity_poly.pdbx_seq_one_letter_code
_entity_poly.pdbx_strand_id
1 'polypeptide(L)'
;MNITKENAQVVLKGQITSFTAGMEVLTVPKQCHFIVELEVEKIYCGSLPKGPLKIILSEGQPPVLGENSVLFGSEVGGFFAFAGQICGESEAMQETFDQLEEQFAAETE
;
A
#
# COMPACT_ATOMS: atom_id res chain seq x y z
N MET A 1 -7.48 11.83 -3.84
CA MET A 1 -6.27 12.26 -3.11
C MET A 1 -5.19 11.25 -3.48
N ASN A 2 -4.08 11.67 -4.11
CA ASN A 2 -3.03 10.73 -4.51
C ASN A 2 -2.09 10.53 -3.33
N ILE A 3 -2.10 9.32 -2.74
CA ILE A 3 -1.15 8.94 -1.70
C ILE A 3 0.14 8.50 -2.41
N THR A 4 1.25 9.14 -2.09
CA THR A 4 2.59 8.87 -2.64
C THR A 4 3.55 8.55 -1.50
N LYS A 5 4.76 8.06 -1.83
CA LYS A 5 5.80 7.77 -0.83
C LYS A 5 6.12 8.94 0.10
N GLU A 6 5.95 10.17 -0.36
CA GLU A 6 6.30 11.40 0.37
C GLU A 6 5.21 11.84 1.37
N ASN A 7 3.96 11.39 1.19
CA ASN A 7 2.83 11.80 2.03
C ASN A 7 2.13 10.63 2.74
N ALA A 8 2.64 9.41 2.55
CA ALA A 8 2.15 8.22 3.22
C ALA A 8 2.51 8.23 4.70
N GLN A 9 1.55 7.89 5.57
CA GLN A 9 1.81 7.71 7.00
C GLN A 9 2.45 6.35 7.29
N VAL A 10 2.20 5.36 6.43
CA VAL A 10 2.81 4.04 6.51
C VAL A 10 3.33 3.64 5.15
N VAL A 11 4.58 3.18 5.12
CA VAL A 11 5.21 2.60 3.95
C VAL A 11 5.75 1.23 4.35
N LEU A 12 5.34 0.20 3.61
CA LEU A 12 5.76 -1.17 3.91
C LEU A 12 5.96 -1.99 2.64
N LYS A 13 6.80 -3.02 2.77
CA LYS A 13 6.96 -4.11 1.82
C LYS A 13 6.21 -5.32 2.35
N GLY A 14 5.38 -5.92 1.50
CA GLY A 14 4.67 -7.13 1.83
C GLY A 14 3.91 -7.71 0.65
N GLN A 15 3.17 -8.76 0.93
CA GLN A 15 2.36 -9.47 -0.05
C GLN A 15 0.90 -9.45 0.37
N ILE A 16 0.00 -9.21 -0.56
CA ILE A 16 -1.43 -9.39 -0.31
C ILE A 16 -1.72 -10.88 -0.41
N THR A 17 -2.11 -11.50 0.71
CA THR A 17 -2.37 -12.94 0.80
C THR A 17 -3.81 -13.27 0.46
N SER A 18 -4.73 -12.38 0.82
CA SER A 18 -6.14 -12.50 0.49
C SER A 18 -6.79 -11.12 0.38
N PHE A 19 -7.88 -11.03 -0.37
CA PHE A 19 -8.73 -9.84 -0.37
C PHE A 19 -10.20 -10.21 -0.43
N THR A 20 -11.03 -9.39 0.21
CA THR A 20 -12.48 -9.42 0.09
C THR A 20 -12.93 -8.11 -0.53
N ALA A 21 -13.70 -8.20 -1.63
CA ALA A 21 -14.33 -7.04 -2.23
C ALA A 21 -15.27 -6.40 -1.20
N GLY A 22 -15.00 -5.13 -0.86
CA GLY A 22 -15.77 -4.39 0.12
C GLY A 22 -16.92 -3.65 -0.55
N MET A 23 -16.63 -2.43 -1.01
CA MET A 23 -17.63 -1.50 -1.54
C MET A 23 -17.11 -0.86 -2.83
N GLU A 24 -17.90 -0.94 -3.90
CA GLU A 24 -17.65 -0.14 -5.10
C GLU A 24 -18.25 1.24 -4.87
N VAL A 25 -17.41 2.27 -4.82
CA VAL A 25 -17.89 3.65 -4.71
C VAL A 25 -17.97 4.20 -6.13
N LEU A 26 -19.18 4.61 -6.54
CA LEU A 26 -19.43 5.28 -7.82
C LEU A 26 -18.91 6.73 -7.80
N THR A 27 -17.61 6.89 -7.54
CA THR A 27 -16.89 8.16 -7.69
C THR A 27 -16.34 8.30 -9.11
N VAL A 28 -15.96 9.53 -9.49
CA VAL A 28 -15.19 9.79 -10.72
C VAL A 28 -13.81 10.29 -10.29
N PRO A 29 -12.72 9.52 -10.53
CA PRO A 29 -12.68 8.17 -11.10
C PRO A 29 -13.29 7.10 -10.18
N LYS A 30 -13.71 5.96 -10.75
CA LYS A 30 -14.26 4.83 -9.99
C LYS A 30 -13.21 4.32 -9.01
N GLN A 31 -13.61 4.16 -7.75
CA GLN A 31 -12.75 3.63 -6.69
C GLN A 31 -13.33 2.32 -6.18
N CYS A 32 -12.51 1.28 -6.21
CA CYS A 32 -12.85 -0.01 -5.66
C CYS A 32 -12.11 -0.19 -4.33
N HIS A 33 -12.87 -0.45 -3.27
CA HIS A 33 -12.34 -0.63 -1.93
C HIS A 33 -12.32 -2.12 -1.61
N PHE A 34 -11.13 -2.64 -1.33
CA PHE A 34 -10.94 -4.03 -0.92
C PHE A 34 -10.44 -4.07 0.51
N ILE A 35 -10.94 -5.03 1.28
CA ILE A 35 -10.32 -5.40 2.56
C ILE A 35 -9.26 -6.43 2.23
N VAL A 36 -8.04 -6.21 2.69
CA VAL A 36 -6.88 -7.05 2.37
C VAL A 36 -6.29 -7.65 3.62
N GLU A 37 -5.86 -8.90 3.51
CA GLU A 37 -4.89 -9.49 4.41
C GLU A 37 -3.52 -9.40 3.75
N LEU A 38 -2.53 -9.01 4.54
CA LEU A 38 -1.17 -8.84 4.07
C LEU A 38 -0.18 -9.50 4.99
N GLU A 39 0.78 -10.17 4.38
CA GLU A 39 2.00 -10.64 5.02
C GLU A 39 3.04 -9.52 4.89
N VAL A 40 3.41 -8.94 6.04
CA VAL A 40 4.35 -7.82 6.09
C VAL A 40 5.75 -8.38 6.21
N GLU A 41 6.58 -8.08 5.22
CA GLU A 41 8.01 -8.43 5.25
C GLU A 41 8.80 -7.36 6.01
N LYS A 42 8.56 -6.07 5.69
CA LYS A 42 9.28 -4.94 6.28
C LYS A 42 8.40 -3.70 6.32
N ILE A 43 8.44 -2.97 7.44
CA ILE A 43 7.83 -1.64 7.54
C ILE A 43 8.97 -0.62 7.48
N TYR A 44 8.92 0.27 6.50
CA TYR A 44 9.93 1.33 6.32
C TYR A 44 9.57 2.56 7.16
N CYS A 45 8.29 2.92 7.19
CA CYS A 45 7.81 4.11 7.88
C CYS A 45 6.45 3.84 8.52
N GLY A 46 6.23 4.43 9.69
CA GLY A 46 4.95 4.38 10.41
C GLY A 46 4.69 3.06 11.13
N SER A 47 3.42 2.85 11.49
CA SER A 47 2.96 1.61 12.13
C SER A 47 1.61 1.21 11.57
N LEU A 48 1.39 -0.09 11.41
CA LEU A 48 0.11 -0.59 10.95
C LEU A 48 -0.97 -0.40 12.02
N PRO A 49 -2.13 0.17 11.68
CA PRO A 49 -3.21 0.31 12.64
C PRO A 49 -3.81 -1.04 13.00
N LYS A 50 -4.34 -1.13 14.22
CA LYS A 50 -5.08 -2.31 14.67
C LYS A 50 -6.46 -2.29 14.01
N GLY A 51 -6.69 -3.19 13.05
CA GLY A 51 -7.98 -3.32 12.38
C GLY A 51 -7.86 -3.91 10.98
N PRO A 52 -9.01 -4.07 10.28
CA PRO A 52 -9.02 -4.54 8.90
C PRO A 52 -8.33 -3.52 8.00
N LEU A 53 -7.33 -3.98 7.25
CA LEU A 53 -6.58 -3.16 6.33
C LEU A 53 -7.33 -3.06 5.00
N LYS A 54 -7.35 -1.86 4.42
CA LYS A 54 -8.07 -1.58 3.19
C LYS A 54 -7.10 -1.12 2.11
N ILE A 55 -7.38 -1.49 0.87
CA ILE A 55 -6.71 -0.92 -0.30
C ILE A 55 -7.77 -0.30 -1.23
N ILE A 56 -7.46 0.87 -1.76
CA ILE A 56 -8.28 1.62 -2.70
C ILE A 56 -7.54 1.63 -4.03
N LEU A 57 -8.14 1.01 -5.03
CA LEU A 57 -7.60 0.96 -6.39
C LEU A 57 -8.51 1.77 -7.32
N SER A 58 -7.88 2.53 -8.20
CA SER A 58 -8.57 3.26 -9.27
C SER A 58 -8.86 2.29 -10.42
N GLU A 59 -9.98 2.50 -11.12
CA GLU A 59 -10.34 1.74 -12.34
C GLU A 59 -10.71 0.25 -12.14
N GLY A 60 -10.85 -0.21 -10.89
CA GLY A 60 -11.47 -1.50 -10.58
C GLY A 60 -10.64 -2.74 -10.91
N GLN A 61 -9.33 -2.59 -11.08
CA GLN A 61 -8.45 -3.75 -11.09
C GLN A 61 -8.37 -4.35 -9.68
N PRO A 62 -8.47 -5.68 -9.53
CA PRO A 62 -8.29 -6.33 -8.23
C PRO A 62 -6.84 -6.22 -7.75
N PRO A 63 -6.60 -6.28 -6.43
CA PRO A 63 -5.25 -6.34 -5.90
C PRO A 63 -4.51 -7.58 -6.40
N VAL A 64 -3.21 -7.43 -6.64
CA VAL A 64 -2.35 -8.55 -7.03
C VAL A 64 -2.04 -9.41 -5.80
N LEU A 65 -2.32 -10.71 -5.89
CA LEU A 65 -2.11 -11.68 -4.81
C LEU A 65 -0.74 -12.35 -4.91
N GLY A 66 -0.09 -12.55 -3.76
CA GLY A 66 1.15 -13.33 -3.64
C GLY A 66 2.40 -12.67 -4.26
N GLU A 67 2.28 -11.46 -4.81
CA GLU A 67 3.43 -10.70 -5.28
C GLU A 67 3.93 -9.73 -4.21
N ASN A 68 5.27 -9.66 -4.07
CA ASN A 68 5.91 -8.64 -3.27
C ASN A 68 5.59 -7.27 -3.85
N SER A 69 5.05 -6.40 -3.00
CA SER A 69 4.68 -5.05 -3.39
C SER A 69 5.00 -4.05 -2.29
N VAL A 70 5.27 -2.82 -2.69
CA VAL A 70 5.35 -1.69 -1.76
C VAL A 70 3.96 -1.08 -1.67
N LEU A 71 3.45 -0.98 -0.45
CA LEU A 71 2.16 -0.41 -0.12
C LEU A 71 2.33 0.93 0.59
N PHE A 72 1.61 1.93 0.11
CA PHE A 72 1.60 3.29 0.66
C PHE A 72 0.23 3.59 1.24
N GLY A 73 0.19 3.75 2.56
CA GLY A 73 -1.05 3.90 3.30
C GLY A 73 -1.12 5.18 4.11
N SER A 74 -2.33 5.69 4.26
CA SER A 74 -2.63 6.85 5.11
C SER A 74 -4.05 6.76 5.65
N GLU A 75 -4.32 7.49 6.73
CA GLU A 75 -5.70 7.65 7.22
C GLU A 75 -6.50 8.55 6.26
N VAL A 76 -7.61 8.02 5.76
CA VAL A 76 -8.54 8.72 4.85
C VAL A 76 -9.92 8.68 5.48
N GLY A 77 -10.45 9.84 5.89
CA GLY A 77 -11.83 9.95 6.35
C GLY A 77 -12.18 9.06 7.56
N GLY A 78 -11.25 8.85 8.49
CA GLY A 78 -11.45 8.07 9.71
C GLY A 78 -11.24 6.56 9.57
N PHE A 79 -10.71 6.09 8.43
CA PHE A 79 -10.24 4.72 8.27
C PHE A 79 -8.86 4.73 7.62
N PHE A 80 -8.07 3.70 7.89
CA PHE A 80 -6.79 3.51 7.23
C PHE A 80 -6.96 2.80 5.89
N ALA A 81 -6.33 3.32 4.84
CA ALA A 81 -6.31 2.70 3.54
C ALA A 81 -4.98 2.88 2.82
N PHE A 82 -4.56 1.83 2.12
CA PHE A 82 -3.55 1.90 1.09
C PHE A 82 -4.17 2.47 -0.18
N ALA A 83 -3.60 3.53 -0.75
CA ALA A 83 -4.08 4.08 -2.03
C ALA A 83 -3.00 4.08 -3.11
N GLY A 84 -1.88 3.39 -2.86
CA GLY A 84 -0.83 3.13 -3.82
C GLY A 84 -0.28 1.73 -3.61
N GLN A 85 -0.11 1.01 -4.70
CA GLN A 85 0.56 -0.29 -4.74
C GLN A 85 1.53 -0.26 -5.92
N ILE A 86 2.78 -0.63 -5.67
CA ILE A 86 3.78 -0.86 -6.73
C ILE A 86 4.03 -2.37 -6.77
N CYS A 87 3.63 -3.01 -7.87
CA CYS A 87 3.80 -4.44 -8.15
C CYS A 87 4.76 -4.68 -9.31
N GLY A 88 5.37 -5.87 -9.34
CA GLY A 88 6.14 -6.39 -10.46
C GLY A 88 7.66 -6.19 -10.36
N GLU A 89 8.43 -7.06 -11.02
CA GLU A 89 9.91 -7.07 -11.07
C GLU A 89 10.51 -5.96 -11.97
N SER A 90 9.90 -4.77 -11.99
CA SER A 90 10.37 -3.65 -12.80
C SER A 90 11.63 -3.03 -12.18
N GLU A 91 12.57 -2.54 -12.99
CA GLU A 91 13.72 -1.74 -12.52
C GLU A 91 13.27 -0.60 -11.58
N ALA A 92 12.11 0.02 -11.86
CA ALA A 92 11.54 1.07 -11.02
C ALA A 92 11.16 0.60 -9.60
N MET A 93 10.84 -0.68 -9.42
CA MET A 93 10.55 -1.28 -8.12
C MET A 93 11.85 -1.51 -7.33
N GLN A 94 12.88 -2.06 -7.98
CA GLN A 94 14.19 -2.23 -7.36
C GLN A 94 14.76 -0.87 -6.94
N GLU A 95 14.68 0.15 -7.81
CA GLU A 95 15.06 1.52 -7.47
C GLU A 95 14.25 2.08 -6.30
N THR A 96 12.94 1.79 -6.24
CA THR A 96 12.10 2.23 -5.11
C THR A 96 12.50 1.52 -3.82
N PHE A 97 12.83 0.23 -3.87
CA PHE A 97 13.32 -0.51 -2.72
C PHE A 97 14.67 0.01 -2.25
N ASP A 98 15.63 0.18 -3.17
CA ASP A 98 16.97 0.67 -2.86
C ASP A 98 16.89 2.10 -2.29
N GLN A 99 16.05 2.97 -2.84
CA GLN A 99 15.81 4.32 -2.30
C GLN A 99 15.19 4.28 -0.90
N LEU A 100 14.19 3.41 -0.66
CA LEU A 100 13.58 3.27 0.66
C LEU A 100 14.58 2.67 1.66
N GLU A 101 15.39 1.71 1.25
CA GLU A 101 16.44 1.16 2.12
C GLU A 101 17.51 2.18 2.43
N GLU A 102 17.98 2.97 1.46
CA GLU A 102 18.96 4.03 1.70
C GLU A 102 18.39 5.15 2.58
N GLN A 103 17.16 5.58 2.30
CA GLN A 103 16.49 6.65 3.04
C GLN A 103 16.25 6.28 4.50
N PHE A 104 15.82 5.05 4.78
CA PHE A 104 15.47 4.61 6.13
C PHE A 104 16.60 3.85 6.85
N ALA A 105 17.67 3.42 6.17
CA ALA A 105 18.88 2.91 6.82
C ALA A 105 19.63 4.02 7.59
N ALA A 106 19.53 5.27 7.12
CA ALA A 106 20.17 6.42 7.73
C ALA A 106 19.54 6.89 9.06
N GLU A 107 18.38 6.35 9.46
CA GLU A 107 17.67 6.74 10.70
C GLU A 107 17.93 5.78 11.88
N THR A 108 18.93 4.90 11.77
CA THR A 108 19.27 3.88 12.80
C THR A 108 20.61 4.08 13.54
N GLU A 109 21.12 5.32 13.63
CA GLU A 109 22.27 5.67 14.49
C GLU A 109 21.89 6.50 15.72
#